data_AF-A0A7C1PQW1-F1
#
_entry.id   AF-A0A7C1PQW1-F1
#
_cell.length_a   1.000
_cell.length_b   1.000
_cell.length_c   1.000
_cell.angle_alpha   90.00
_cell.angle_beta   90.00
_cell.angle_gamma   90.00
#
_symmetry.space_group_name_H-M   'P 1'
#
loop_
_entity.id
_entity.type
_entity.pdbx_description
1 polymer ?
#
loop_
_entity_poly.entity_id
_entity_poly.type
_entity_poly.pdbx_seq_one_letter_code
_entity_poly.pdbx_strand_id
1 'polypeptide(L)'
;MPKRFTDTVKWTNNKWFFGLSIESKLFWIFLLDSCDSVGVWEENILLANSIIGYEYSMDTLLEDFGKQIHIFKDDRKWWVKDFCDFQYGTLREDSTSKPIQSYITLLKKHSLWKLYTKGIHTLKEKEKDMDKEKDKGKEQDKEKEIFDFARKKYLGTKRGIDTEYDNFKKKHTDWKDAIKLLYPAIIEQIKFRDQLNSVGKFVPDWKNMQTWINNRCWEDEMSEQIYKKILTSEGKPKTQATIRRELGEKASTHQFLGMD
;
A
#
# COMPACT_ATOMS: atom_id res chain seq x y z
N MET A 1 -11.35 31.74 8.63
CA MET A 1 -11.51 30.40 8.02
C MET A 1 -11.19 30.47 6.54
N PRO A 2 -10.38 29.57 6.00
CA PRO A 2 -10.25 29.40 4.55
C PRO A 2 -11.64 29.10 3.96
N LYS A 3 -12.06 29.82 2.93
CA LYS A 3 -13.27 29.46 2.18
C LYS A 3 -12.90 28.35 1.21
N ARG A 4 -13.67 27.26 1.21
CA ARG A 4 -13.53 26.14 0.28
C ARG A 4 -14.77 26.07 -0.59
N PHE A 5 -14.57 26.05 -1.90
CA PHE A 5 -15.65 25.73 -2.82
C PHE A 5 -15.83 24.21 -2.87
N THR A 6 -17.05 23.78 -3.17
CA THR A 6 -17.37 22.37 -3.39
C THR A 6 -18.08 22.25 -4.72
N ASP A 7 -17.59 21.36 -5.58
CA ASP A 7 -18.26 21.10 -6.85
C ASP A 7 -19.67 20.54 -6.59
N THR A 8 -20.70 21.22 -7.08
CA THR A 8 -22.10 20.81 -6.94
C THR A 8 -22.49 19.71 -7.92
N VAL A 9 -21.80 19.60 -9.07
CA VAL A 9 -22.10 18.60 -10.11
C VAL A 9 -21.29 17.32 -9.96
N LYS A 10 -20.43 17.21 -8.93
CA LYS A 10 -19.69 15.96 -8.65
C LYS A 10 -20.63 14.77 -8.40
N TRP A 11 -21.84 15.03 -7.91
CA TRP A 11 -22.84 14.00 -7.63
C TRP A 11 -23.60 13.52 -8.89
N THR A 12 -23.53 14.26 -10.00
CA THR A 12 -24.32 13.97 -11.21
C THR A 12 -23.46 13.73 -12.44
N ASN A 13 -22.45 14.55 -12.69
CA ASN A 13 -21.70 14.57 -13.95
C ASN A 13 -20.33 13.90 -13.83
N ASN A 14 -19.84 13.74 -12.60
CA ASN A 14 -18.56 13.13 -12.33
C ASN A 14 -18.73 11.62 -12.10
N LYS A 15 -18.59 10.85 -13.19
CA LYS A 15 -18.78 9.38 -13.18
C LYS A 15 -17.86 8.65 -12.19
N TRP A 16 -16.65 9.16 -11.93
CA TRP A 16 -15.73 8.52 -11.00
C TRP A 16 -16.22 8.70 -9.56
N PHE A 17 -16.61 9.92 -9.19
CA PHE A 17 -17.11 10.20 -7.83
C PHE A 17 -18.46 9.52 -7.58
N PHE A 18 -19.34 9.52 -8.59
CA PHE A 18 -20.62 8.82 -8.53
C PHE A 18 -20.46 7.31 -8.25
N GLY A 19 -19.46 6.68 -8.89
CA GLY A 19 -19.21 5.24 -8.79
C GLY A 19 -18.56 4.77 -7.48
N LEU A 20 -18.11 5.68 -6.62
CA LEU A 20 -17.53 5.33 -5.33
C LEU A 20 -18.57 4.73 -4.37
N SER A 21 -18.10 3.89 -3.45
CA SER A 21 -18.87 3.47 -2.27
C SER A 21 -19.26 4.69 -1.40
N ILE A 22 -20.23 4.51 -0.51
CA ILE A 22 -20.70 5.59 0.38
C ILE A 22 -19.55 6.03 1.29
N GLU A 23 -18.80 5.04 1.77
CA GLU A 23 -17.66 5.16 2.66
C GLU A 23 -16.56 5.96 1.96
N SER A 24 -16.21 5.61 0.72
CA SER A 24 -15.16 6.31 -0.04
C SER A 24 -15.58 7.71 -0.44
N LYS A 25 -16.87 7.96 -0.71
CA LYS A 25 -17.39 9.33 -0.88
C LYS A 25 -17.17 10.18 0.38
N LEU A 26 -17.46 9.61 1.55
CA LEU A 26 -17.30 10.30 2.83
C LEU A 26 -15.82 10.60 3.11
N PHE A 27 -14.93 9.64 2.87
CA PHE A 27 -13.49 9.87 2.99
C PHE A 27 -12.99 10.93 2.00
N TRP A 28 -13.46 10.92 0.76
CA TRP A 28 -13.08 11.93 -0.23
C TRP A 28 -13.46 13.35 0.22
N ILE A 29 -14.66 13.52 0.77
CA ILE A 29 -15.10 14.81 1.31
C ILE A 29 -14.22 15.22 2.49
N PHE A 30 -13.96 14.30 3.43
CA PHE A 30 -13.05 14.53 4.55
C PHE A 30 -11.66 14.95 4.07
N LEU A 31 -11.11 14.30 3.04
CA LEU A 31 -9.81 14.62 2.46
C LEU A 31 -9.77 16.05 1.92
N LEU A 32 -10.81 16.47 1.19
CA LEU A 32 -10.92 17.84 0.67
C LEU A 32 -11.04 18.88 1.78
N ASP A 33 -11.73 18.56 2.87
CA ASP A 33 -11.95 19.46 3.99
C ASP A 33 -10.73 19.56 4.93
N SER A 34 -9.92 18.50 5.01
CA SER A 34 -8.76 18.40 5.92
C SER A 34 -7.41 18.71 5.28
N CYS A 35 -7.35 18.86 3.95
CA CYS A 35 -6.12 19.21 3.26
C CYS A 35 -5.73 20.70 3.43
N ASP A 36 -4.45 20.98 3.16
CA ASP A 36 -3.89 22.33 3.22
C ASP A 36 -4.41 23.23 2.08
N SER A 37 -3.90 24.46 2.01
CA SER A 37 -4.37 25.44 1.00
C SER A 37 -4.12 25.03 -0.45
N VAL A 38 -3.30 24.02 -0.73
CA VAL A 38 -2.96 23.58 -2.09
C VAL A 38 -3.32 22.11 -2.34
N GLY A 39 -4.16 21.53 -1.48
CA GLY A 39 -4.67 20.17 -1.64
C GLY A 39 -3.74 19.09 -1.11
N VAL A 40 -2.75 19.43 -0.28
CA VAL A 40 -1.86 18.44 0.36
C VAL A 40 -2.44 18.04 1.71
N TRP A 41 -2.66 16.76 1.88
CA TRP A 41 -3.08 16.15 3.14
C TRP A 41 -1.94 15.32 3.71
N GLU A 42 -1.63 15.52 5.00
CA GLU A 42 -0.69 14.67 5.72
C GLU A 42 -1.44 13.44 6.21
N GLU A 43 -1.07 12.28 5.69
CA GLU A 43 -1.78 11.04 5.90
C GLU A 43 -1.81 10.68 7.39
N ASN A 44 -3.02 10.65 7.94
CA ASN A 44 -3.30 10.11 9.26
C ASN A 44 -4.61 9.33 9.22
N ILE A 45 -4.55 8.14 8.61
CA ILE A 45 -5.70 7.25 8.44
C ILE A 45 -6.33 6.89 9.78
N LEU A 46 -5.53 6.66 10.82
CA LEU A 46 -6.05 6.36 12.16
C LEU A 46 -6.94 7.49 12.69
N LEU A 47 -6.52 8.74 12.52
CA LEU A 47 -7.32 9.90 12.89
C LEU A 47 -8.57 10.04 12.00
N ALA A 48 -8.42 9.86 10.69
CA ALA A 48 -9.54 9.91 9.75
C ALA A 48 -10.60 8.87 10.10
N ASN A 49 -10.20 7.62 10.38
CA ASN A 49 -11.08 6.53 10.78
C ASN A 49 -11.82 6.87 12.08
N SER A 50 -11.11 7.45 13.06
CA SER A 50 -11.69 7.89 14.34
C SER A 50 -12.72 9.01 14.18
N ILE A 51 -12.42 10.01 13.34
CA ILE A 51 -13.32 11.14 13.09
C ILE A 51 -14.56 10.70 12.29
N ILE A 52 -14.35 9.91 11.24
CA ILE A 52 -15.42 9.49 10.33
C ILE A 52 -16.28 8.39 10.96
N GLY A 53 -15.70 7.58 11.85
CA GLY A 53 -16.37 6.43 12.46
C GLY A 53 -16.43 5.21 11.53
N TYR A 54 -15.49 5.11 10.57
CA TYR A 54 -15.39 3.99 9.65
C TYR A 54 -13.93 3.57 9.48
N GLU A 55 -13.67 2.28 9.40
CA GLU A 55 -12.33 1.74 9.24
C GLU A 55 -11.96 1.61 7.77
N TYR A 56 -11.19 2.58 7.27
CA TYR A 56 -10.71 2.57 5.90
C TYR A 56 -9.39 1.80 5.79
N SER A 57 -9.30 0.94 4.77
CA SER A 57 -8.05 0.31 4.37
C SER A 57 -7.32 1.20 3.34
N MET A 58 -6.00 1.29 3.43
CA MET A 58 -5.20 2.03 2.46
C MET A 58 -5.42 1.51 1.04
N ASP A 59 -5.45 0.20 0.85
CA ASP A 59 -5.59 -0.41 -0.47
C ASP A 59 -6.89 0.03 -1.17
N THR A 60 -8.00 0.05 -0.44
CA THR A 60 -9.29 0.55 -0.95
C THR A 60 -9.21 2.03 -1.35
N LEU A 61 -8.62 2.87 -0.50
CA LEU A 61 -8.50 4.30 -0.80
C LEU A 61 -7.58 4.57 -2.01
N LEU A 62 -6.53 3.77 -2.17
CA LEU A 62 -5.62 3.86 -3.31
C LEU A 62 -6.28 3.40 -4.60
N GLU A 63 -7.08 2.33 -4.55
CA GLU A 63 -7.87 1.86 -5.69
C GLU A 63 -8.88 2.92 -6.14
N ASP A 64 -9.61 3.49 -5.18
CA ASP A 64 -10.68 4.46 -5.44
C ASP A 64 -10.14 5.82 -5.90
N PHE A 65 -9.05 6.31 -5.31
CA PHE A 65 -8.58 7.68 -5.50
C PHE A 65 -7.30 7.80 -6.30
N GLY A 66 -6.56 6.72 -6.59
CA GLY A 66 -5.21 6.77 -7.13
C GLY A 66 -5.05 7.59 -8.42
N LYS A 67 -6.13 7.71 -9.22
CA LYS A 67 -6.14 8.60 -10.40
C LYS A 67 -6.22 10.08 -10.03
N GLN A 68 -6.88 10.43 -8.94
CA GLN A 68 -7.14 11.81 -8.50
C GLN A 68 -6.13 12.35 -7.49
N ILE A 69 -5.39 11.46 -6.84
CA ILE A 69 -4.33 11.83 -5.90
C ILE A 69 -2.93 11.53 -6.44
N HIS A 70 -1.95 12.25 -5.96
CA HIS A 70 -0.54 11.95 -6.09
C HIS A 70 0.04 11.68 -4.70
N ILE A 71 0.70 10.55 -4.53
CA ILE A 71 1.30 10.15 -3.25
C ILE A 71 2.79 10.45 -3.31
N PHE A 72 3.28 11.08 -2.26
CA PHE A 72 4.69 11.41 -2.13
C PHE A 72 5.50 10.14 -1.84
N LYS A 73 6.78 10.13 -2.21
CA LYS A 73 7.67 8.96 -2.06
C LYS A 73 7.82 8.46 -0.61
N ASP A 74 7.49 9.27 0.37
CA ASP A 74 7.53 8.91 1.79
C ASP A 74 6.20 8.33 2.31
N ASP A 75 5.20 8.14 1.44
CA ASP A 75 3.86 7.59 1.73
C ASP A 75 3.15 8.27 2.91
N ARG A 76 3.47 9.54 3.20
CA ARG A 76 2.83 10.30 4.30
C ARG A 76 2.08 11.52 3.85
N LYS A 77 2.09 11.82 2.56
CA LYS A 77 1.42 12.99 2.00
C LYS A 77 0.70 12.62 0.72
N TRP A 78 -0.54 13.07 0.62
CA TRP A 78 -1.36 12.92 -0.56
C TRP A 78 -1.65 14.29 -1.11
N TRP A 79 -1.54 14.46 -2.42
CA TRP A 79 -1.89 15.69 -3.10
C TRP A 79 -3.07 15.47 -4.04
N VAL A 80 -4.15 16.22 -3.81
CA VAL A 80 -5.34 16.23 -4.67
C VAL A 80 -5.05 17.08 -5.91
N LYS A 81 -4.92 16.42 -7.06
CA LYS A 81 -4.35 16.99 -8.29
C LYS A 81 -5.06 18.26 -8.77
N ASP A 82 -6.38 18.20 -8.81
CA ASP A 82 -7.21 19.27 -9.39
C ASP A 82 -7.62 20.33 -8.34
N PHE A 83 -7.16 20.20 -7.11
CA PHE A 83 -7.62 21.03 -6.00
C PHE A 83 -7.36 22.52 -6.24
N CYS A 84 -6.12 22.88 -6.59
CA CYS A 84 -5.74 24.28 -6.82
C CYS A 84 -6.51 24.88 -7.99
N ASP A 85 -6.59 24.16 -9.11
CA ASP A 85 -7.28 24.63 -10.31
C ASP A 85 -8.77 24.83 -10.04
N PHE A 86 -9.39 23.94 -9.27
CA PHE A 86 -10.79 24.07 -8.89
C PHE A 86 -11.03 25.24 -7.92
N GLN A 87 -10.18 25.41 -6.90
CA GLN A 87 -10.39 26.43 -5.87
C GLN A 87 -10.05 27.85 -6.34
N TYR A 88 -9.02 27.98 -7.19
CA TYR A 88 -8.39 29.27 -7.50
C TYR A 88 -8.21 29.54 -8.99
N GLY A 89 -8.46 28.55 -9.86
CA GLY A 89 -8.06 28.60 -11.26
C GLY A 89 -6.56 28.45 -11.45
N THR A 90 -6.09 28.74 -12.67
CA THR A 90 -4.67 28.63 -13.02
C THR A 90 -3.81 29.64 -12.25
N LEU A 91 -2.91 29.13 -11.41
CA LEU A 91 -1.95 29.94 -10.67
C LEU A 91 -0.80 30.37 -11.60
N ARG A 92 -0.51 31.67 -11.65
CA ARG A 92 0.58 32.24 -12.45
C ARG A 92 1.67 32.81 -11.56
N GLU A 93 2.93 32.53 -11.92
CA GLU A 93 4.10 32.91 -11.12
C GLU A 93 4.32 34.42 -11.03
N ASP A 94 3.90 35.15 -12.05
CA ASP A 94 3.97 36.61 -12.17
C ASP A 94 2.82 37.34 -11.45
N SER A 95 1.93 36.59 -10.77
CA SER A 95 0.79 37.18 -10.07
C SER A 95 1.25 38.08 -8.92
N THR A 96 0.65 39.28 -8.85
CA THR A 96 0.85 40.24 -7.76
C THR A 96 -0.09 40.00 -6.57
N SER A 97 -1.03 39.04 -6.70
CA SER A 97 -2.00 38.71 -5.65
C SER A 97 -1.34 37.93 -4.51
N LYS A 98 -1.30 38.52 -3.30
CA LYS A 98 -0.71 37.89 -2.11
C LYS A 98 -1.24 36.47 -1.83
N PRO A 99 -2.55 36.19 -1.94
CA PRO A 99 -3.06 34.82 -1.84
C PRO A 99 -2.44 33.85 -2.87
N ILE A 100 -2.40 34.24 -4.14
CA ILE A 100 -1.80 33.40 -5.20
C ILE A 100 -0.33 33.14 -4.91
N GLN A 101 0.44 34.17 -4.53
CA GLN A 101 1.84 34.02 -4.14
C GLN A 101 2.02 33.05 -2.96
N SER A 102 1.12 33.08 -1.98
CA SER A 102 1.13 32.14 -0.86
C SER A 102 0.90 30.69 -1.31
N TYR A 103 -0.07 30.45 -2.19
CA TYR A 103 -0.31 29.12 -2.75
C TYR A 103 0.86 28.61 -3.58
N ILE A 104 1.47 29.46 -4.41
CA ILE A 104 2.66 29.13 -5.19
C ILE A 104 3.84 28.80 -4.26
N THR A 105 4.03 29.58 -3.20
CA THR A 105 5.07 29.33 -2.19
C THR A 105 4.85 27.97 -1.52
N LEU A 106 3.61 27.64 -1.18
CA LEU A 106 3.27 26.37 -0.56
C LEU A 106 3.44 25.17 -1.53
N LEU A 107 3.01 25.30 -2.79
CA LEU A 107 3.31 24.30 -3.83
C LEU A 107 4.81 24.09 -4.02
N LYS A 108 5.62 25.16 -4.01
CA LYS A 108 7.08 25.06 -4.07
C LYS A 108 7.67 24.38 -2.84
N LYS A 109 7.17 24.68 -1.64
CA LYS A 109 7.55 24.01 -0.38
C LYS A 109 7.31 22.50 -0.45
N HIS A 110 6.20 22.09 -1.06
CA HIS A 110 5.88 20.68 -1.31
C HIS A 110 6.56 20.10 -2.56
N SER A 111 7.41 20.86 -3.27
CA SER A 111 8.03 20.42 -4.54
C SER A 111 7.03 20.05 -5.65
N LEU A 112 5.80 20.60 -5.59
CA LEU A 112 4.70 20.32 -6.52
C LEU A 112 4.58 21.34 -7.66
N TRP A 113 5.27 22.48 -7.60
CA TRP A 113 5.12 23.56 -8.59
C TRP A 113 5.31 23.10 -10.05
N LYS A 114 6.33 22.26 -10.29
CA LYS A 114 6.61 21.71 -11.63
C LYS A 114 5.55 20.71 -12.09
N LEU A 115 4.92 19.99 -11.16
CA LEU A 115 3.87 19.01 -11.45
C LEU A 115 2.56 19.72 -11.78
N TYR A 116 2.23 20.74 -10.99
CA TYR A 116 1.07 21.61 -11.18
C TYR A 116 1.11 22.31 -12.55
N THR A 117 2.21 23.02 -12.86
CA THR A 117 2.33 23.84 -14.08
C THR A 117 2.37 23.05 -15.39
N LYS A 118 2.82 21.79 -15.38
CA LYS A 118 2.93 20.98 -16.60
C LYS A 118 1.63 20.26 -16.98
N GLY A 119 0.63 20.25 -16.10
CA GLY A 119 -0.50 19.33 -16.18
C GLY A 119 -0.01 17.88 -15.99
N ILE A 120 -0.67 17.12 -15.13
CA ILE A 120 -0.26 15.72 -14.84
C ILE A 120 -0.47 14.80 -16.06
N HIS A 121 -1.20 15.26 -17.08
CA HIS A 121 -1.32 14.57 -18.37
C HIS A 121 -0.01 14.48 -19.18
N THR A 122 1.06 15.16 -18.76
CA THR A 122 2.35 15.23 -19.47
C THR A 122 3.50 14.53 -18.72
N LEU A 123 3.18 13.53 -17.87
CA LEU A 123 4.16 12.60 -17.27
C LEU A 123 4.18 11.22 -17.93
N LYS A 124 3.94 11.20 -19.24
CA LYS A 124 4.78 10.41 -20.14
C LYS A 124 5.75 11.42 -20.75
N GLU A 125 7.04 11.11 -20.80
CA GLU A 125 8.10 11.87 -21.51
C GLU A 125 8.85 12.95 -20.72
N LYS A 126 9.66 12.47 -19.76
CA LYS A 126 11.13 12.57 -19.80
C LYS A 126 11.60 11.30 -19.09
N GLU A 127 11.85 10.20 -19.78
CA GLU A 127 13.00 10.01 -20.66
C GLU A 127 12.63 9.14 -21.87
N LYS A 128 12.59 9.72 -23.07
CA LYS A 128 12.83 9.02 -24.34
C LYS A 128 13.33 10.04 -25.36
N ASP A 129 14.56 9.83 -25.80
CA ASP A 129 15.07 9.97 -27.17
C ASP A 129 16.52 9.49 -27.10
N MET A 130 16.84 8.26 -27.49
CA MET A 130 16.96 7.92 -28.91
C MET A 130 16.52 6.48 -29.25
N ASP A 131 15.89 6.42 -30.42
CA ASP A 131 15.84 5.36 -31.44
C ASP A 131 15.17 4.01 -31.20
N LYS A 132 14.03 3.88 -31.90
CA LYS A 132 13.54 2.78 -32.76
C LYS A 132 13.94 1.32 -32.44
N GLU A 133 12.87 0.50 -32.48
CA GLU A 133 12.78 -0.96 -32.41
C GLU A 133 12.51 -1.60 -31.03
N LYS A 134 11.55 -2.55 -31.02
CA LYS A 134 11.16 -3.52 -29.97
C LYS A 134 10.07 -3.11 -28.96
N ASP A 135 8.83 -3.34 -29.40
CA ASP A 135 7.56 -3.28 -28.65
C ASP A 135 7.36 -4.40 -27.59
N LYS A 136 8.45 -5.01 -27.07
CA LYS A 136 8.42 -6.05 -26.03
C LYS A 136 9.10 -5.64 -24.71
N GLY A 137 9.79 -4.49 -24.67
CA GLY A 137 10.57 -4.06 -23.49
C GLY A 137 9.80 -3.25 -22.44
N LYS A 138 8.75 -2.52 -22.82
CA LYS A 138 8.05 -1.57 -21.92
C LYS A 138 7.23 -2.23 -20.80
N GLU A 139 6.77 -3.47 -20.97
CA GLU A 139 6.03 -4.19 -19.92
C GLU A 139 7.00 -4.63 -18.81
N GLN A 140 8.13 -5.22 -19.22
CA GLN A 140 9.16 -5.78 -18.34
C GLN A 140 9.70 -4.76 -17.32
N ASP A 141 9.78 -3.48 -17.71
CA ASP A 141 10.22 -2.41 -16.82
C ASP A 141 9.20 -2.09 -15.72
N LYS A 142 7.90 -2.09 -16.03
CA LYS A 142 6.84 -1.84 -15.03
C LYS A 142 6.75 -2.95 -14.01
N GLU A 143 6.80 -4.21 -14.44
CA GLU A 143 6.76 -5.32 -13.49
C GLU A 143 8.02 -5.30 -12.60
N LYS A 144 9.18 -4.98 -13.15
CA LYS A 144 10.40 -4.86 -12.34
C LYS A 144 10.29 -3.74 -11.31
N GLU A 145 9.65 -2.62 -11.63
CA GLU A 145 9.37 -1.53 -10.68
C GLU A 145 8.42 -1.97 -9.56
N ILE A 146 7.32 -2.67 -9.89
CA ILE A 146 6.38 -3.21 -8.91
C ILE A 146 7.09 -4.19 -7.96
N PHE A 147 7.95 -5.05 -8.52
CA PHE A 147 8.74 -5.99 -7.73
C PHE A 147 9.72 -5.27 -6.81
N ASP A 148 10.42 -4.25 -7.29
CA ASP A 148 11.37 -3.50 -6.47
C ASP A 148 10.68 -2.73 -5.34
N PHE A 149 9.48 -2.22 -5.59
CA PHE A 149 8.66 -1.59 -4.57
C PHE A 149 8.32 -2.58 -3.44
N ALA A 150 7.81 -3.77 -3.78
CA ALA A 150 7.55 -4.83 -2.81
C ALA A 150 8.83 -5.27 -2.07
N ARG A 151 9.93 -5.48 -2.80
CA ARG A 151 11.25 -5.82 -2.25
C ARG A 151 11.74 -4.77 -1.26
N LYS A 152 11.63 -3.47 -1.57
CA LYS A 152 12.07 -2.40 -0.67
C LYS A 152 11.28 -2.38 0.64
N LYS A 153 10.00 -2.75 0.62
CA LYS A 153 9.15 -2.81 1.81
C LYS A 153 9.46 -3.99 2.73
N TYR A 154 9.95 -5.11 2.18
CA TYR A 154 10.28 -6.30 2.96
C TYR A 154 11.38 -6.02 3.99
N LEU A 155 11.19 -6.41 5.26
CA LEU A 155 12.14 -6.08 6.34
C LEU A 155 13.26 -7.11 6.53
N GLY A 156 13.19 -8.27 5.86
CA GLY A 156 14.26 -9.26 5.87
C GLY A 156 15.50 -8.84 5.06
N THR A 157 16.51 -9.72 5.07
CA THR A 157 17.72 -9.55 4.26
C THR A 157 17.41 -9.72 2.77
N LYS A 158 18.01 -8.87 1.93
CA LYS A 158 17.68 -8.74 0.49
C LYS A 158 18.97 -8.67 -0.33
N ARG A 159 19.01 -9.31 -1.52
CA ARG A 159 20.09 -9.13 -2.51
C ARG A 159 19.73 -8.05 -3.52
N GLY A 160 20.58 -7.81 -4.53
CA GLY A 160 20.33 -6.84 -5.60
C GLY A 160 19.02 -7.11 -6.34
N ILE A 161 18.38 -6.03 -6.83
CA ILE A 161 17.09 -6.07 -7.54
C ILE A 161 17.09 -7.09 -8.69
N ASP A 162 18.12 -7.06 -9.55
CA ASP A 162 18.23 -7.94 -10.72
C ASP A 162 18.31 -9.40 -10.29
N THR A 163 19.14 -9.69 -9.29
CA THR A 163 19.32 -11.04 -8.75
C THR A 163 18.03 -11.63 -8.18
N GLU A 164 17.27 -10.83 -7.42
CA GLU A 164 16.02 -11.28 -6.81
C GLU A 164 14.90 -11.39 -7.85
N TYR A 165 14.81 -10.46 -8.80
CA TYR A 165 13.79 -10.43 -9.83
C TYR A 165 13.98 -11.58 -10.84
N ASP A 166 15.22 -11.87 -11.24
CA ASP A 166 15.51 -13.02 -12.10
C ASP A 166 15.27 -14.34 -11.37
N ASN A 167 15.58 -14.43 -10.06
CA ASN A 167 15.21 -15.59 -9.26
C ASN A 167 13.69 -15.78 -9.20
N PHE A 168 12.93 -14.70 -9.02
CA PHE A 168 11.47 -14.71 -8.98
C PHE A 168 10.86 -15.23 -10.29
N LYS A 169 11.24 -14.66 -11.44
CA LYS A 169 10.79 -15.12 -12.76
C LYS A 169 11.19 -16.56 -13.07
N LYS A 170 12.39 -16.97 -12.63
CA LYS A 170 12.90 -18.33 -12.87
C LYS A 170 12.17 -19.38 -12.04
N LYS A 171 11.73 -19.01 -10.82
CA LYS A 171 11.09 -19.93 -9.88
C LYS A 171 9.60 -20.08 -10.07
N HIS A 172 8.93 -19.02 -10.55
CA HIS A 172 7.48 -18.98 -10.64
C HIS A 172 7.06 -18.68 -12.08
N THR A 173 6.39 -19.64 -12.72
CA THR A 173 5.89 -19.47 -14.09
C THR A 173 4.74 -18.46 -14.16
N ASP A 174 4.02 -18.29 -13.05
CA ASP A 174 2.92 -17.34 -12.84
C ASP A 174 3.38 -16.04 -12.17
N TRP A 175 4.66 -15.68 -12.33
CA TRP A 175 5.26 -14.50 -11.72
C TRP A 175 4.50 -13.19 -12.01
N LYS A 176 3.79 -13.08 -13.14
CA LYS A 176 2.98 -11.90 -13.51
C LYS A 176 1.76 -11.67 -12.62
N ASP A 177 1.22 -12.74 -12.03
CA ASP A 177 0.11 -12.63 -11.09
C ASP A 177 0.62 -12.63 -9.66
N ALA A 178 1.60 -13.48 -9.35
CA ALA A 178 2.26 -13.50 -8.05
C ALA A 178 2.87 -12.14 -7.69
N ILE A 179 3.37 -11.36 -8.66
CA ILE A 179 3.97 -10.04 -8.39
C ILE A 179 2.99 -9.07 -7.72
N LYS A 180 1.70 -9.14 -8.09
CA LYS A 180 0.63 -8.29 -7.55
C LYS A 180 0.32 -8.66 -6.10
N LEU A 181 0.62 -9.89 -5.70
CA LEU A 181 0.39 -10.43 -4.36
C LEU A 181 1.55 -10.17 -3.39
N LEU A 182 2.75 -9.85 -3.89
CA LEU A 182 3.93 -9.71 -3.03
C LEU A 182 3.78 -8.55 -2.05
N TYR A 183 3.41 -7.37 -2.54
CA TYR A 183 3.25 -6.18 -1.69
C TYR A 183 2.19 -6.37 -0.59
N PRO A 184 0.94 -6.77 -0.89
CA PRO A 184 -0.08 -6.93 0.16
C PRO A 184 0.34 -7.97 1.21
N ALA A 185 0.90 -9.11 0.80
CA ALA A 185 1.35 -10.13 1.74
C ALA A 185 2.49 -9.66 2.65
N ILE A 186 3.42 -8.84 2.14
CA ILE A 186 4.51 -8.27 2.95
C ILE A 186 3.95 -7.32 4.01
N ILE A 187 2.99 -6.46 3.65
CA ILE A 187 2.34 -5.53 4.59
C ILE A 187 1.60 -6.30 5.69
N GLU A 188 0.83 -7.33 5.33
CA GLU A 188 0.14 -8.18 6.31
C GLU A 188 1.11 -8.85 7.28
N GLN A 189 2.23 -9.37 6.77
CA GLN A 189 3.27 -9.97 7.62
C GLN A 189 3.89 -8.95 8.57
N ILE A 190 4.15 -7.71 8.13
CA ILE A 190 4.65 -6.64 9.01
C ILE A 190 3.63 -6.37 10.11
N LYS A 191 2.36 -6.12 9.75
CA LYS A 191 1.27 -5.85 10.71
C LYS A 191 1.13 -6.96 11.74
N PHE A 192 1.14 -8.22 11.29
CA PHE A 192 1.01 -9.38 12.17
C PHE A 192 2.16 -9.48 13.18
N ARG A 193 3.38 -9.19 12.74
CA ARG A 193 4.56 -9.23 13.61
C ARG A 193 4.55 -8.08 14.61
N ASP A 194 4.07 -6.90 14.21
CA ASP A 194 3.87 -5.77 15.10
C ASP A 194 2.81 -6.08 16.17
N GLN A 195 1.74 -6.79 15.80
CA GLN A 195 0.73 -7.29 16.75
C GLN A 195 1.30 -8.32 17.73
N LEU A 196 2.10 -9.27 17.25
CA LEU A 196 2.77 -10.22 18.15
C LEU A 196 3.71 -9.50 19.13
N ASN A 197 4.45 -8.51 18.64
CA ASN A 197 5.34 -7.69 19.45
C ASN A 197 4.56 -6.88 20.51
N SER A 198 3.42 -6.29 20.15
CA SER A 198 2.60 -5.51 21.09
C SER A 198 1.95 -6.36 22.18
N VAL A 199 1.61 -7.62 21.87
CA VAL A 199 1.08 -8.61 22.84
C VAL A 199 2.22 -9.31 23.61
N GLY A 200 3.49 -8.94 23.36
CA GLY A 200 4.66 -9.55 24.02
C GLY A 200 4.87 -11.02 23.67
N LYS A 201 4.28 -11.50 22.57
CA LYS A 201 4.48 -12.87 22.06
C LYS A 201 5.74 -12.92 21.21
N PHE A 202 6.39 -14.09 21.20
CA PHE A 202 7.61 -14.33 20.42
C PHE A 202 7.38 -14.03 18.93
N VAL A 203 8.24 -13.17 18.35
CA VAL A 203 8.23 -12.82 16.93
C VAL A 203 9.40 -13.54 16.24
N PRO A 204 9.14 -14.49 15.33
CA PRO A 204 10.21 -15.20 14.60
C PRO A 204 11.05 -14.24 13.76
N ASP A 205 12.30 -14.51 13.44
CA ASP A 205 13.08 -13.64 12.54
C ASP A 205 12.52 -13.62 11.11
N TRP A 206 12.79 -12.53 10.38
CA TRP A 206 12.45 -12.43 8.97
C TRP A 206 13.27 -13.43 8.15
N LYS A 207 12.60 -14.21 7.28
CA LYS A 207 13.29 -15.01 6.25
C LYS A 207 14.09 -14.06 5.35
N ASN A 208 15.17 -14.53 4.74
CA ASN A 208 15.77 -13.77 3.64
C ASN A 208 14.78 -13.72 2.44
N MET A 209 14.84 -12.66 1.62
CA MET A 209 13.89 -12.42 0.54
C MET A 209 13.87 -13.57 -0.48
N GLN A 210 15.04 -14.10 -0.82
CA GLN A 210 15.13 -15.24 -1.73
C GLN A 210 14.37 -16.47 -1.20
N THR A 211 14.53 -16.82 0.07
CA THR A 211 13.83 -17.92 0.75
C THR A 211 12.32 -17.63 0.85
N TRP A 212 11.95 -16.39 1.14
CA TRP A 212 10.56 -15.95 1.17
C TRP A 212 9.91 -16.11 -0.21
N ILE A 213 10.63 -15.72 -1.28
CA ILE A 213 10.17 -15.86 -2.66
C ILE A 213 10.06 -17.33 -3.07
N ASN A 214 11.11 -18.12 -2.81
CA ASN A 214 11.19 -19.50 -3.25
C ASN A 214 10.10 -20.38 -2.61
N ASN A 215 9.71 -20.06 -1.37
CA ASN A 215 8.70 -20.79 -0.63
C ASN A 215 7.27 -20.24 -0.83
N ARG A 216 7.08 -19.28 -1.75
CA ARG A 216 5.78 -18.63 -2.00
C ARG A 216 5.13 -18.12 -0.73
N CYS A 217 5.91 -17.49 0.15
CA CYS A 217 5.41 -17.03 1.45
C CYS A 217 4.35 -15.91 1.35
N TRP A 218 4.00 -15.44 0.15
CA TRP A 218 2.83 -14.60 -0.08
C TRP A 218 1.51 -15.38 -0.14
N GLU A 219 1.55 -16.72 -0.26
CA GLU A 219 0.39 -17.63 -0.24
C GLU A 219 0.22 -18.31 1.13
N ASP A 220 1.17 -18.13 2.03
CA ASP A 220 1.09 -18.68 3.38
C ASP A 220 -0.12 -18.04 4.09
N GLU A 221 -1.24 -18.77 4.17
CA GLU A 221 -2.43 -18.52 5.02
C GLU A 221 -2.10 -18.57 6.53
N MET A 222 -0.87 -18.22 6.91
CA MET A 222 -0.39 -18.19 8.28
C MET A 222 -1.20 -17.20 9.14
N SER A 223 -1.90 -16.23 8.54
CA SER A 223 -2.70 -15.26 9.27
C SER A 223 -3.96 -15.89 9.89
N GLU A 224 -4.75 -16.65 9.16
CA GLU A 224 -6.03 -17.18 9.66
C GLU A 224 -5.88 -18.28 10.70
N GLN A 225 -5.00 -19.25 10.45
CA GLN A 225 -4.82 -20.37 11.37
C GLN A 225 -4.15 -19.93 12.66
N ILE A 226 -3.21 -18.97 12.59
CA ILE A 226 -2.59 -18.41 13.79
C ILE A 226 -3.55 -17.46 14.52
N TYR A 227 -4.40 -16.70 13.80
CA TYR A 227 -5.46 -15.87 14.40
C TYR A 227 -6.48 -16.72 15.18
N LYS A 228 -6.96 -17.81 14.58
CA LYS A 228 -7.82 -18.81 15.25
C LYS A 228 -7.11 -19.40 16.47
N LYS A 229 -5.82 -19.75 16.35
CA LYS A 229 -5.01 -20.29 17.46
C LYS A 229 -4.77 -19.29 18.58
N ILE A 230 -4.55 -18.00 18.26
CA ILE A 230 -4.34 -16.88 19.20
C ILE A 230 -5.63 -16.59 19.97
N LEU A 231 -6.79 -16.60 19.31
CA LEU A 231 -8.10 -16.36 19.92
C LEU A 231 -8.55 -17.53 20.82
N THR A 232 -8.16 -18.76 20.49
CA THR A 232 -8.55 -19.95 21.26
C THR A 232 -7.68 -20.25 22.48
N SER A 233 -6.55 -19.55 22.68
CA SER A 233 -5.60 -19.89 23.75
C SER A 233 -5.45 -18.77 24.78
N GLU A 234 -6.41 -18.65 25.69
CA GLU A 234 -6.07 -18.34 27.08
C GLU A 234 -5.43 -19.58 27.70
N GLY A 235 -4.20 -19.47 28.21
CA GLY A 235 -3.60 -20.49 29.09
C GLY A 235 -2.29 -21.12 28.63
N LYS A 236 -1.18 -20.44 28.95
CA LYS A 236 0.22 -20.88 29.13
C LYS A 236 0.94 -21.64 27.98
N PRO A 237 2.19 -21.27 27.64
CA PRO A 237 2.95 -21.93 26.58
C PRO A 237 3.52 -23.28 27.03
N LYS A 238 3.23 -24.35 26.27
CA LYS A 238 4.02 -25.59 26.30
C LYS A 238 5.29 -25.39 25.47
N THR A 239 6.43 -25.79 26.02
CA THR A 239 7.75 -25.72 25.37
C THR A 239 7.83 -26.62 24.12
N GLN A 240 8.65 -26.22 23.14
CA GLN A 240 8.86 -26.96 21.87
C GLN A 240 9.29 -28.42 22.06
N ALA A 241 9.91 -28.75 23.20
CA ALA A 241 10.26 -30.12 23.57
C ALA A 241 9.02 -31.01 23.84
N THR A 242 7.97 -30.44 24.45
CA THR A 242 6.71 -31.14 24.74
C THR A 242 5.91 -31.39 23.47
N ILE A 243 5.92 -30.42 22.55
CA ILE A 243 5.25 -30.54 21.24
C ILE A 243 5.90 -31.64 20.37
N ARG A 244 7.23 -31.76 20.40
CA ARG A 244 7.95 -32.83 19.67
C ARG A 244 7.69 -34.23 20.23
N ARG A 245 7.49 -34.36 21.54
CA ARG A 245 7.22 -35.64 22.21
C ARG A 245 5.79 -36.13 21.92
N GLU A 246 4.81 -35.22 22.02
CA GLU A 246 3.39 -35.52 21.74
C GLU A 246 3.11 -35.80 20.25
N LEU A 247 3.86 -35.19 19.32
CA LEU A 247 3.76 -35.46 17.88
C LEU A 247 4.55 -36.70 17.42
N GLY A 248 5.51 -37.18 18.22
CA GLY A 248 6.29 -38.40 17.95
C GLY A 248 5.66 -39.68 18.50
N GLU A 249 4.73 -39.60 19.45
CA GLU A 249 4.12 -40.78 20.09
C GLU A 249 2.81 -41.25 19.45
N LYS A 250 2.27 -40.54 18.44
CA LYS A 250 1.07 -41.00 17.69
C LYS A 250 1.36 -41.98 16.54
N ALA A 251 2.50 -42.66 16.59
CA ALA A 251 2.82 -43.76 15.69
C ALA A 251 3.34 -44.97 16.49
N SER A 252 2.61 -45.43 17.52
CA SER A 252 2.56 -46.84 17.95
C SER A 252 1.70 -47.00 19.21
N THR A 253 0.38 -46.99 19.07
CA THR A 253 -0.54 -47.67 20.01
C THR A 253 -1.85 -47.99 19.29
N HIS A 254 -1.79 -48.94 18.36
CA HIS A 254 -2.97 -49.77 18.06
C HIS A 254 -2.70 -51.15 18.66
N GLN A 255 -3.04 -51.29 19.94
CA GLN A 255 -3.28 -52.58 20.59
C GLN A 255 -4.57 -52.44 21.39
N PHE A 256 -5.61 -53.13 20.94
CA PHE A 256 -6.75 -53.66 21.71
C PHE A 256 -7.33 -54.75 20.78
N LEU A 257 -7.11 -56.05 20.98
CA LEU A 257 -7.48 -56.94 22.10
C LEU A 257 -8.94 -56.80 22.55
N GLY A 258 -9.77 -57.74 22.11
CA GLY A 258 -10.75 -58.52 22.90
C GLY A 258 -10.82 -59.90 22.22
N MET A 259 -10.52 -61.05 22.86
CA MET A 259 -11.27 -61.74 23.93
C MET A 259 -12.77 -61.75 23.58
N ASP A 260 -13.42 -62.85 23.22
CA ASP A 260 -13.30 -64.25 23.67
C ASP A 260 -13.41 -65.29 22.54
#